data_AF-A0A356TE77-F1
#
_entry.id   AF-A0A356TE77-F1
#
_cell.length_a   1.000
_cell.length_b   1.000
_cell.length_c   1.000
_cell.angle_alpha   90.00
_cell.angle_beta   90.00
_cell.angle_gamma   90.00
#
_symmetry.space_group_name_H-M   'P 1'
#
loop_
_entity.id
_entity.type
_entity.pdbx_description
1 polymer ?
#
loop_
_entity_poly.entity_id
_entity_poly.type
_entity_poly.pdbx_seq_one_letter_code
_entity_poly.pdbx_strand_id
1 'polypeptide(L)'
;REAFAIFIARNGLRVGPSDGYIPRDIHAAFASAPFLHNGSVPTLEDLLRPAAERPTTFMVRGVEVDTTVPGMSNAGHEFGTALPDADREALIAYLESL
;
A
#
# COMPACT_ATOMS: atom_id res chain seq x y z
N ARG A 1 4.92 -25.75 -10.99
CA ARG A 1 5.66 -25.47 -9.72
C ARG A 1 7.04 -24.89 -10.00
N GLU A 2 7.86 -25.47 -10.90
CA GLU A 2 9.16 -24.88 -11.32
C GLU A 2 9.05 -23.45 -11.87
N ALA A 3 8.06 -23.17 -12.74
CA ALA A 3 7.87 -21.84 -13.30
C ALA A 3 7.59 -20.75 -12.24
N PHE A 4 6.91 -21.10 -11.15
CA PHE A 4 6.61 -20.17 -10.06
C PHE A 4 7.88 -19.84 -9.25
N ALA A 5 8.68 -20.85 -8.90
CA ALA A 5 9.95 -20.63 -8.21
C ALA A 5 10.93 -19.77 -9.04
N ILE A 6 10.97 -20.00 -10.36
CA ILE A 6 11.76 -19.19 -11.29
C ILE A 6 11.23 -17.75 -11.35
N PHE A 7 9.92 -17.54 -11.38
CA PHE A 7 9.31 -16.22 -11.37
C PHE A 7 9.67 -15.42 -10.11
N ILE A 8 9.54 -16.05 -8.92
CA ILE A 8 9.89 -15.44 -7.64
C ILE A 8 11.36 -15.04 -7.63
N ALA A 9 12.27 -15.97 -7.98
CA ALA A 9 13.71 -15.72 -7.98
C ALA A 9 14.13 -14.63 -8.98
N ARG A 10 13.58 -14.64 -10.20
CA ARG A 10 13.91 -13.64 -11.24
C ARG A 10 13.49 -12.23 -10.87
N ASN A 11 12.38 -12.08 -10.16
CA ASN A 11 11.85 -10.78 -9.78
C ASN A 11 12.27 -10.37 -8.35
N GLY A 12 13.16 -11.14 -7.70
CA GLY A 12 13.61 -10.85 -6.34
C GLY A 12 12.49 -10.87 -5.30
N LEU A 13 11.39 -11.57 -5.58
CA LEU A 13 10.24 -11.65 -4.69
C LEU A 13 10.59 -12.54 -3.48
N ARG A 14 10.09 -12.16 -2.31
CA ARG A 14 10.31 -12.92 -1.06
C ARG A 14 9.03 -13.67 -0.70
N VAL A 15 9.18 -14.97 -0.45
CA VAL A 15 8.10 -15.82 0.09
C VAL A 15 8.56 -16.26 1.48
N GLY A 16 7.86 -15.79 2.51
CA GLY A 16 8.19 -16.05 3.90
C GLY A 16 7.12 -15.51 4.85
N PRO A 17 7.28 -15.73 6.17
CA PRO A 17 6.42 -15.11 7.16
C PRO A 17 6.48 -13.59 7.00
N SER A 18 5.33 -12.92 7.06
CA SER A 18 5.32 -11.47 7.19
C SER A 18 5.77 -11.06 8.58
N ASP A 19 6.07 -9.77 8.75
CA ASP A 19 6.33 -9.12 10.03
C ASP A 19 5.08 -9.00 10.94
N GLY A 20 3.98 -9.67 10.58
CA GLY A 20 2.73 -9.71 11.32
C GLY A 20 1.51 -9.26 10.50
N TYR A 21 1.73 -8.63 9.34
CA TYR A 21 0.66 -8.15 8.48
C TYR A 21 0.45 -9.04 7.27
N ILE A 22 -0.80 -9.43 7.02
CA ILE A 22 -1.16 -10.26 5.87
C ILE A 22 -1.73 -9.34 4.79
N PRO A 23 -1.24 -9.40 3.54
CA PRO A 23 -1.84 -8.64 2.45
C PRO A 23 -3.30 -9.07 2.27
N ARG A 24 -4.21 -8.10 2.16
CA ARG A 24 -5.61 -8.38 1.82
C ARG A 24 -5.71 -8.74 0.34
N ASP A 25 -6.86 -9.32 -0.02
CA ASP A 25 -7.24 -9.45 -1.42
C ASP A 25 -7.19 -8.06 -2.09
N ILE A 26 -6.60 -8.02 -3.29
CA ILE A 26 -6.45 -6.80 -4.07
C ILE A 26 -7.73 -6.46 -4.85
N HIS A 27 -8.65 -7.43 -5.02
CA HIS A 27 -9.94 -7.19 -5.65
C HIS A 27 -10.75 -6.14 -4.88
N ALA A 28 -11.23 -5.12 -5.58
CA ALA A 28 -11.89 -3.95 -5.01
C ALA A 28 -11.09 -3.22 -3.90
N ALA A 29 -9.77 -3.41 -3.80
CA ALA A 29 -8.97 -2.79 -2.74
C ALA A 29 -9.03 -1.26 -2.78
N PHE A 30 -9.18 -0.67 -3.97
CA PHE A 30 -9.35 0.77 -4.18
C PHE A 30 -10.51 1.36 -3.34
N ALA A 31 -11.58 0.60 -3.12
CA ALA A 31 -12.77 1.03 -2.40
C ALA A 31 -12.66 0.86 -0.87
N SER A 32 -11.50 0.41 -0.38
CA SER A 32 -11.29 0.06 1.03
C SER A 32 -10.50 1.08 1.83
N ALA A 33 -10.27 2.27 1.27
CA ALA A 33 -9.64 3.40 1.95
C ALA A 33 -10.33 3.69 3.31
N PRO A 34 -9.57 4.10 4.35
CA PRO A 34 -8.12 4.33 4.37
C PRO A 34 -7.28 3.03 4.37
N PHE A 35 -6.04 3.12 3.88
CA PHE A 35 -5.12 2.00 3.67
C PHE A 35 -4.17 1.77 4.85
N LEU A 36 -3.42 0.67 4.76
CA LEU A 36 -2.67 0.03 5.83
C LEU A 36 -3.59 -0.55 6.92
N HIS A 37 -3.02 -1.39 7.79
CA HIS A 37 -3.79 -2.10 8.82
C HIS A 37 -4.43 -1.16 9.87
N ASN A 38 -3.85 0.02 10.05
CA ASN A 38 -4.26 1.05 11.01
C ASN A 38 -5.01 2.21 10.33
N GLY A 39 -5.27 2.14 9.02
CA GLY A 39 -5.99 3.19 8.30
C GLY A 39 -5.25 4.54 8.27
N SER A 40 -3.92 4.53 8.32
CA SER A 40 -3.08 5.73 8.42
C SER A 40 -2.76 6.40 7.08
N VAL A 41 -3.24 5.84 5.96
CA VAL A 41 -2.99 6.37 4.62
C VAL A 41 -4.32 6.65 3.90
N PRO A 42 -4.62 7.89 3.50
CA PRO A 42 -5.99 8.25 3.12
C PRO A 42 -6.42 7.72 1.75
N THR A 43 -5.54 7.71 0.75
CA THR A 43 -5.88 7.33 -0.62
C THR A 43 -4.93 6.27 -1.18
N LEU A 44 -5.35 5.64 -2.29
CA LEU A 44 -4.52 4.66 -3.00
C LEU A 44 -3.29 5.34 -3.60
N GLU A 45 -3.43 6.60 -4.02
CA GLU A 45 -2.31 7.41 -4.49
C GLU A 45 -1.27 7.61 -3.39
N ASP A 46 -1.70 8.00 -2.19
CA ASP A 46 -0.79 8.20 -1.04
C ASP A 46 -0.06 6.90 -0.66
N LEU A 47 -0.74 5.75 -0.75
CA LEU A 47 -0.14 4.44 -0.47
C LEU A 47 1.03 4.14 -1.41
N LEU A 48 0.94 4.60 -2.65
CA LEU A 48 1.97 4.42 -3.68
C LEU A 48 3.00 5.56 -3.71
N ARG A 49 3.00 6.46 -2.73
CA ARG A 49 4.05 7.46 -2.50
C ARG A 49 4.98 7.05 -1.36
N PRO A 50 6.23 7.52 -1.33
CA PRO A 50 7.12 7.35 -0.18
C PRO A 50 6.46 7.83 1.11
N ALA A 51 6.68 7.15 2.23
CA ALA A 51 6.01 7.46 3.50
C ALA A 51 6.19 8.93 3.94
N ALA A 52 7.34 9.54 3.62
CA ALA A 52 7.64 10.94 3.92
C ALA A 52 6.76 11.95 3.14
N GLU A 53 6.14 11.54 2.04
CA GLU A 53 5.25 12.39 1.23
C GLU A 53 3.77 12.19 1.58
N ARG A 54 3.44 11.20 2.41
CA ARG A 54 2.06 10.89 2.79
C ARG A 54 1.53 11.93 3.79
N PRO A 55 0.23 12.27 3.76
CA PRO A 55 -0.37 13.16 4.75
C PRO A 55 -0.16 12.64 6.17
N THR A 56 0.27 13.53 7.07
CA THR A 56 0.42 13.19 8.49
C THR A 56 -0.87 13.35 9.28
N THR A 57 -1.80 14.16 8.77
CA THR A 57 -3.12 14.44 9.37
C THR A 57 -4.21 14.52 8.31
N PHE A 58 -5.35 13.86 8.51
CA PHE A 58 -6.51 13.91 7.59
C PHE A 58 -7.83 13.53 8.29
N MET A 59 -8.96 13.79 7.63
CA MET A 59 -10.29 13.49 8.17
C MET A 59 -10.88 12.20 7.59
N VAL A 60 -11.34 11.30 8.45
CA VAL A 60 -12.10 10.09 8.09
C VAL A 60 -13.45 10.14 8.76
N ARG A 61 -14.52 10.34 7.97
CA ARG A 61 -15.91 10.33 8.46
C ARG A 61 -16.15 11.25 9.68
N GLY A 62 -15.49 12.42 9.69
CA GLY A 62 -15.61 13.40 10.77
C GLY A 62 -14.65 13.19 11.95
N VAL A 63 -13.75 12.20 11.89
CA VAL A 63 -12.70 11.96 12.88
C VAL A 63 -11.35 12.33 12.28
N GLU A 64 -10.54 13.11 13.02
CA GLU A 64 -9.16 13.39 12.63
C GLU A 64 -8.27 12.18 12.90
N VAL A 65 -7.48 11.82 11.91
CA VAL A 65 -6.40 10.82 12.00
C VAL A 65 -5.09 11.57 12.05
N ASP A 66 -4.28 11.34 13.08
CA ASP A 66 -2.91 11.83 13.23
C ASP A 66 -1.96 10.65 13.24
N THR A 67 -1.05 10.60 12.27
CA THR A 67 -0.11 9.48 12.07
C THR A 67 1.14 9.58 12.94
N THR A 68 1.32 10.70 13.64
CA THR A 68 2.45 10.94 14.54
C THR A 68 2.27 10.30 15.92
N VAL A 69 1.04 9.91 16.27
CA VAL A 69 0.75 9.24 17.54
C VAL A 69 1.16 7.75 17.51
N PRO A 70 1.57 7.17 18.65
CA PRO A 70 1.96 5.78 18.73
C PRO A 70 0.89 4.82 18.17
N GLY A 71 1.29 3.94 17.25
CA GLY A 71 0.41 2.97 16.59
C GLY A 71 -0.27 3.45 15.30
N MET A 72 -0.21 4.75 15.00
CA MET A 72 -0.85 5.34 13.80
C MET A 72 0.14 5.68 12.68
N SER A 73 1.38 5.17 12.76
CA SER A 73 2.40 5.42 11.74
C SER A 73 1.88 5.05 10.34
N ASN A 74 2.16 5.93 9.38
CA ASN A 74 1.90 5.74 7.96
C ASN A 74 3.09 5.09 7.21
N ALA A 75 4.07 4.54 7.92
CA ALA A 75 5.26 3.92 7.34
C ALA A 75 5.02 2.48 6.85
N GLY A 76 5.97 1.96 6.08
CA GLY A 76 5.89 0.64 5.47
C GLY A 76 5.14 0.66 4.14
N HIS A 77 4.95 -0.53 3.56
CA HIS A 77 4.48 -0.67 2.18
C HIS A 77 5.33 0.15 1.19
N GLU A 78 6.64 -0.13 1.17
CA GLU A 78 7.60 0.54 0.28
C GLU A 78 7.55 0.01 -1.16
N PHE A 79 6.87 -1.13 -1.40
CA PHE A 79 6.73 -1.64 -2.75
C PHE A 79 5.81 -0.72 -3.56
N GLY A 80 6.28 -0.30 -4.74
CA GLY A 80 5.56 0.62 -5.62
C GLY A 80 5.84 2.10 -5.38
N THR A 81 6.50 2.49 -4.28
CA THR A 81 6.76 3.91 -3.95
C THR A 81 7.80 4.57 -4.85
N ALA A 82 8.61 3.75 -5.53
CA ALA A 82 9.63 4.20 -6.50
C ALA A 82 9.16 4.11 -7.96
N LEU A 83 7.87 3.82 -8.22
CA LEU A 83 7.36 3.75 -9.58
C LEU A 83 7.38 5.15 -10.24
N PRO A 84 7.77 5.25 -11.53
CA PRO A 84 7.52 6.45 -12.32
C PRO A 84 6.03 6.83 -12.28
N ASP A 85 5.75 8.11 -12.42
CA ASP A 85 4.38 8.65 -12.31
C ASP A 85 3.39 7.95 -13.26
N ALA A 86 3.80 7.75 -14.51
CA ALA A 86 2.98 7.05 -15.51
C ALA A 86 2.67 5.59 -15.12
N ASP A 87 3.64 4.87 -14.57
CA ASP A 87 3.45 3.48 -14.14
C ASP A 87 2.56 3.40 -12.89
N ARG A 88 2.69 4.38 -11.99
CA ARG A 88 1.84 4.50 -10.79
C ARG A 88 0.39 4.78 -11.17
N GLU A 89 0.15 5.72 -12.09
CA GLU A 89 -1.19 6.02 -12.62
C GLU A 89 -1.80 4.79 -13.30
N ALA A 90 -1.02 4.08 -14.12
CA ALA A 90 -1.47 2.84 -14.75
C ALA A 90 -1.82 1.76 -13.74
N LEU A 91 -1.03 1.62 -12.66
CA LEU A 91 -1.32 0.67 -11.58
C LEU A 91 -2.60 1.04 -10.84
N ILE A 92 -2.82 2.32 -10.53
CA ILE A 92 -4.06 2.80 -9.89
C ILE A 92 -5.26 2.44 -10.77
N ALA A 93 -5.23 2.79 -12.05
CA ALA A 93 -6.31 2.48 -12.99
C ALA A 93 -6.57 0.97 -13.10
N TYR A 94 -5.52 0.14 -13.07
CA TYR A 94 -5.67 -1.30 -13.03
C TYR A 94 -6.38 -1.76 -11.75
N LEU A 95 -5.94 -1.30 -10.58
CA LEU A 95 -6.53 -1.67 -9.28
C LEU A 95 -7.98 -1.22 -9.13
N GLU A 96 -8.36 -0.08 -9.73
CA GLU A 96 -9.74 0.40 -9.79
C GLU A 96 -10.65 -0.45 -10.70
N SER A 97 -10.06 -1.22 -11.62
CA SER A 97 -10.80 -2.11 -12.52
C SER A 97 -11.05 -3.52 -11.96
N LEU A 98 -10.43 -3.87 -10.82
CA LEU A 98 -10.50 -5.18 -10.17
C LEU A 98 -11.71 -5.36 -9.26
#